data_AF-A0A2D8R8B0-F1
#
_entry.id   AF-A0A2D8R8B0-F1
#
_cell.length_a   1.000
_cell.length_b   1.000
_cell.length_c   1.000
_cell.angle_alpha   90.00
_cell.angle_beta   90.00
_cell.angle_gamma   90.00
#
_symmetry.space_group_name_H-M   'P 1'
#
loop_
_entity.id
_entity.type
_entity.pdbx_description
1 polymer ?
#
loop_
_entity_poly.entity_id
_entity_poly.type
_entity_poly.pdbx_seq_one_letter_code
_entity_poly.pdbx_strand_id
1 'polypeptide(L)'
;MPATQSHHPLAVSLYTVGQIGYPVIDNIEAYLEALYDAGLYDTLAAGDPGEAVIRNLAEAYGMIAEIIFLQPELICLQENDAYEQALKALPLFVDYVIEMQLSLGDLHHLTEIVTSFFDGETDDEGPAHLGVLKPSIQSLTNLFNRDEYKSAIYSALAEHSYKDVDDLIGMAHWFYGEDEFELFFSCAQHYPLRALSNSYWLIDLNEEQCQRFITWARRFMLSERLDKALSRTQAYTEVEERILDRVIFHEESLLKNQHDRRDFSTWGMCSDNLLMTLHSAYLLDDLAVPLWPVGSKAVIIDLLAEVEPHWMSVRKKDGKTEYVKSQDWLRELLGRVT
;
A
#
# COMPACT_ATOMS: atom_id res chain seq x y z
N MET A 1 24.79 16.36 40.15
CA MET A 1 23.74 16.52 39.13
C MET A 1 24.14 15.64 37.95
N PRO A 2 23.28 14.77 37.41
CA PRO A 2 23.63 14.10 36.17
C PRO A 2 23.64 15.16 35.07
N ALA A 3 24.72 15.20 34.29
CA ALA A 3 24.80 16.05 33.12
C ALA A 3 23.67 15.65 32.17
N THR A 4 22.80 16.59 31.84
CA THR A 4 21.94 16.51 30.67
C THR A 4 22.84 16.23 29.47
N GLN A 5 22.81 15.00 28.95
CA GLN A 5 23.41 14.67 27.66
C GLN A 5 22.80 15.64 26.64
N SER A 6 23.61 16.52 26.07
CA SER A 6 23.14 17.29 24.91
C SER A 6 22.93 16.28 23.79
N HIS A 7 21.66 16.02 23.45
CA HIS A 7 21.34 15.19 22.30
C HIS A 7 21.91 15.86 21.05
N HIS A 8 22.69 15.10 20.28
CA HIS A 8 23.23 15.58 19.00
C HIS A 8 22.07 16.04 18.10
N PRO A 9 22.16 17.17 17.38
CA PRO A 9 21.06 17.66 16.55
C PRO A 9 20.60 16.63 15.50
N LEU A 10 21.53 15.86 14.93
CA LEU A 10 21.23 14.75 14.01
C LEU A 10 20.56 13.52 14.67
N ALA A 11 20.42 13.48 16.00
CA ALA A 11 19.69 12.43 16.71
C ALA A 11 18.21 12.82 16.96
N VAL A 12 17.73 13.90 16.31
CA VAL A 12 16.36 14.39 16.42
C VAL A 12 15.62 14.14 15.11
N SER A 13 14.40 13.60 15.21
CA SER A 13 13.56 13.25 14.06
C SER A 13 13.25 14.45 13.15
N LEU A 14 13.34 14.26 11.84
CA LEU A 14 13.03 15.28 10.83
C LEU A 14 11.58 15.76 10.89
N TYR A 15 10.64 14.93 11.36
CA TYR A 15 9.25 15.35 11.59
C TYR A 15 9.11 16.53 12.54
N THR A 16 10.13 16.85 13.35
CA THR A 16 10.10 18.02 14.24
C THR A 16 10.35 19.35 13.53
N VAL A 17 10.80 19.32 12.27
CA VAL A 17 11.17 20.51 11.49
C VAL A 17 10.09 20.87 10.46
N GLY A 18 9.38 19.87 9.92
CA GLY A 18 8.41 20.05 8.84
C GLY A 18 7.03 20.56 9.29
N GLN A 19 6.25 21.03 8.32
CA GLN A 19 4.84 21.39 8.52
C GLN A 19 3.97 20.13 8.60
N ILE A 20 3.32 19.94 9.75
CA ILE A 20 2.44 18.79 9.99
C ILE A 20 1.30 18.77 8.96
N GLY A 21 1.11 17.62 8.32
CA GLY A 21 0.04 17.40 7.35
C GLY A 21 0.36 17.79 5.91
N TYR A 22 1.60 18.24 5.65
CA TYR A 22 2.09 18.53 4.31
C TYR A 22 2.94 17.37 3.76
N PRO A 23 2.88 17.10 2.44
CA PRO A 23 3.76 16.16 1.75
C PRO A 23 5.27 16.38 2.03
N VAL A 24 6.08 15.32 1.90
CA VAL A 24 7.54 15.41 2.07
C VAL A 24 8.15 16.39 1.06
N ILE A 25 7.66 16.40 -0.19
CA ILE A 25 8.14 17.29 -1.24
C ILE A 25 8.02 18.77 -0.87
N ASP A 26 6.97 19.15 -0.14
CA ASP A 26 6.76 20.53 0.30
C ASP A 26 7.70 20.93 1.45
N ASN A 27 8.31 19.96 2.13
CA ASN A 27 9.20 20.17 3.28
C ASN A 27 10.67 19.87 2.97
N ILE A 28 11.01 19.43 1.75
CA ILE A 28 12.32 18.88 1.44
C ILE A 28 13.46 19.88 1.69
N GLU A 29 13.27 21.15 1.33
CA GLU A 29 14.28 22.20 1.55
C GLU A 29 14.59 22.35 3.05
N ALA A 30 13.56 22.43 3.89
CA ALA A 30 13.69 22.54 5.34
C ALA A 30 14.36 21.29 5.96
N TYR A 31 14.06 20.11 5.44
CA TYR A 31 14.69 18.86 5.89
C TYR A 31 16.18 18.81 5.53
N LEU A 32 16.53 19.16 4.29
CA LEU A 32 17.92 19.21 3.86
C LEU A 32 18.71 20.27 4.63
N GLU A 33 18.16 21.48 4.80
CA GLU A 33 18.76 22.55 5.60
C GLU A 33 18.99 22.12 7.05
N ALA A 34 18.04 21.44 7.68
CA ALA A 34 18.21 20.96 9.05
C ALA A 34 19.34 19.93 9.19
N LEU A 35 19.49 19.01 8.22
CA LEU A 35 20.60 18.07 8.20
C LEU A 35 21.94 18.77 7.97
N TYR A 36 21.97 19.75 7.07
CA TYR A 36 23.14 20.55 6.75
C TYR A 36 23.62 21.38 7.95
N ASP A 37 22.73 22.14 8.58
CA ASP A 37 23.02 22.98 9.75
C ASP A 37 23.44 22.15 10.96
N ALA A 38 22.95 20.92 11.07
CA ALA A 38 23.35 19.96 12.08
C ALA A 38 24.73 19.32 11.80
N GLY A 39 25.39 19.67 10.69
CA GLY A 39 26.72 19.19 10.33
C GLY A 39 26.75 17.74 9.89
N LEU A 40 25.76 17.28 9.10
CA LEU A 40 25.63 15.91 8.62
C LEU A 40 26.95 15.31 8.10
N TYR A 41 27.55 15.94 7.09
CA TYR A 41 28.75 15.41 6.45
C TYR A 41 29.94 15.40 7.43
N ASP A 42 30.17 16.52 8.12
CA ASP A 42 31.30 16.65 9.05
C ASP A 42 31.21 15.66 10.22
N THR A 43 30.00 15.41 10.72
CA THR A 43 29.75 14.45 11.81
C THR A 43 30.10 13.03 11.38
N LEU A 44 29.65 12.62 10.18
CA LEU A 44 29.95 11.29 9.65
C LEU A 44 31.43 11.14 9.26
N ALA A 45 32.03 12.19 8.69
CA ALA A 45 33.44 12.19 8.31
C ALA A 45 34.39 12.16 9.53
N ALA A 46 33.94 12.62 10.71
CA ALA A 46 34.74 12.65 11.92
C ALA A 46 34.99 11.27 12.56
N GLY A 47 34.22 10.23 12.22
CA GLY A 47 34.51 8.85 12.63
C GLY A 47 33.73 8.30 13.83
N ASP A 48 32.86 9.07 14.48
CA ASP A 48 32.12 8.63 15.68
C ASP A 48 30.75 9.34 15.84
N PRO A 49 29.78 9.10 14.93
CA PRO A 49 28.47 9.77 14.96
C PRO A 49 27.56 9.28 16.09
N GLY A 50 27.79 8.08 16.62
CA GLY A 50 26.94 7.43 17.61
C GLY A 50 25.67 6.79 17.04
N GLU A 51 25.20 5.70 17.66
CA GLU A 51 24.08 4.90 17.13
C GLU A 51 22.76 5.68 16.98
N ALA A 52 22.46 6.59 17.92
CA ALA A 52 21.23 7.38 17.87
C ALA A 52 21.18 8.30 16.64
N VAL A 53 22.34 8.83 16.22
CA VAL A 53 22.45 9.61 14.99
C VAL A 53 22.22 8.72 13.79
N ILE A 54 22.89 7.56 13.70
CA ILE A 54 22.75 6.66 12.55
C ILE A 54 21.31 6.15 12.39
N ARG A 55 20.62 5.77 13.48
CA ARG A 55 19.22 5.33 13.42
C ARG A 55 18.29 6.44 12.92
N ASN A 56 18.47 7.66 13.43
CA ASN A 56 17.70 8.81 12.97
C ASN A 56 18.01 9.16 11.52
N LEU A 57 19.26 8.99 11.08
CA LEU A 57 19.64 9.18 9.68
C LEU A 57 19.04 8.11 8.76
N ALA A 58 18.87 6.86 9.23
CA ALA A 58 18.17 5.84 8.46
C ALA A 58 16.72 6.26 8.21
N GLU A 59 16.00 6.69 9.25
CA GLU A 59 14.64 7.23 9.11
C GLU A 59 14.61 8.48 8.19
N ALA A 60 15.53 9.41 8.40
CA ALA A 60 15.62 10.64 7.62
C ALA A 60 15.85 10.37 6.12
N TYR A 61 16.85 9.54 5.79
CA TYR A 61 17.12 9.17 4.41
C TYR A 61 15.97 8.36 3.82
N GLY A 62 15.38 7.41 4.56
CA GLY A 62 14.21 6.66 4.11
C GLY A 62 13.03 7.57 3.75
N MET A 63 12.82 8.65 4.52
CA MET A 63 11.76 9.62 4.24
C MET A 63 12.01 10.45 2.97
N ILE A 64 13.25 10.86 2.71
CA ILE A 64 13.57 11.81 1.62
C ILE A 64 14.12 11.13 0.37
N ALA A 65 14.40 9.82 0.41
CA ALA A 65 15.09 9.06 -0.64
C ALA A 65 14.48 9.25 -2.03
N GLU A 66 13.16 9.12 -2.14
CA GLU A 66 12.43 9.29 -3.40
C GLU A 66 12.75 10.65 -4.03
N ILE A 67 12.65 11.73 -3.26
CA ILE A 67 12.83 13.09 -3.78
C ILE A 67 14.29 13.34 -4.15
N ILE A 68 15.24 12.89 -3.31
CA ILE A 68 16.67 13.13 -3.56
C ILE A 68 17.20 12.34 -4.75
N PHE A 69 16.61 11.18 -5.09
CA PHE A 69 17.05 10.36 -6.23
C PHE A 69 16.27 10.65 -7.52
N LEU A 70 14.95 10.84 -7.44
CA LEU A 70 14.06 10.90 -8.62
C LEU A 70 13.71 12.31 -9.09
N GLN A 71 13.69 13.30 -8.19
CA GLN A 71 13.10 14.62 -8.47
C GLN A 71 14.05 15.82 -8.26
N PRO A 72 15.36 15.75 -8.55
CA PRO A 72 16.26 16.87 -8.28
C PRO A 72 15.95 18.12 -9.13
N GLU A 73 15.37 17.93 -10.31
CA GLU A 73 15.05 18.98 -11.28
C GLU A 73 13.76 19.74 -10.96
N LEU A 74 12.82 19.09 -10.27
CA LEU A 74 11.52 19.68 -9.91
C LEU A 74 11.65 20.78 -8.84
N ILE A 75 12.79 20.83 -8.13
CA ILE A 75 12.97 21.65 -6.92
C ILE A 75 14.28 22.45 -6.99
N CYS A 76 14.93 22.55 -8.17
CA CYS A 76 16.21 23.26 -8.34
C CYS A 76 17.31 22.82 -7.34
N LEU A 77 17.26 21.58 -6.83
CA LEU A 77 18.14 21.10 -5.77
C LEU A 77 19.59 20.97 -6.20
N GLN A 78 19.86 20.94 -7.51
CA GLN A 78 21.19 20.77 -8.07
C GLN A 78 22.16 21.91 -7.74
N GLU A 79 21.66 23.10 -7.37
CA GLU A 79 22.48 24.23 -6.91
C GLU A 79 22.46 24.42 -5.39
N ASN A 80 21.88 23.47 -4.63
CA ASN A 80 21.73 23.55 -3.19
C ASN A 80 22.86 22.80 -2.46
N ASP A 81 23.68 23.53 -1.69
CA ASP A 81 24.77 22.97 -0.90
C ASP A 81 24.30 21.88 0.09
N ALA A 82 23.09 22.02 0.66
CA ALA A 82 22.51 21.04 1.58
C ALA A 82 22.18 19.72 0.88
N TYR A 83 21.66 19.81 -0.34
CA TYR A 83 21.41 18.64 -1.19
C TYR A 83 22.72 17.92 -1.55
N GLU A 84 23.73 18.67 -2.02
CA GLU A 84 25.04 18.09 -2.33
C GLU A 84 25.68 17.40 -1.13
N GLN A 85 25.61 18.01 0.06
CA GLN A 85 26.14 17.41 1.27
C GLN A 85 25.39 16.15 1.66
N ALA A 86 24.06 16.12 1.55
CA ALA A 86 23.26 14.94 1.82
C ALA A 86 23.65 13.76 0.90
N LEU A 87 23.91 14.01 -0.39
CA LEU A 87 24.40 12.98 -1.32
C LEU A 87 25.81 12.51 -0.97
N LYS A 88 26.73 13.42 -0.65
CA LYS A 88 28.12 13.10 -0.26
C LYS A 88 28.21 12.35 1.06
N ALA A 89 27.25 12.58 1.97
CA ALA A 89 27.17 11.94 3.28
C ALA A 89 26.61 10.51 3.21
N LEU A 90 25.80 10.18 2.19
CA LEU A 90 25.15 8.87 2.10
C LEU A 90 26.13 7.68 2.14
N PRO A 91 27.26 7.67 1.39
CA PRO A 91 28.24 6.59 1.49
C PRO A 91 28.81 6.41 2.91
N LEU A 92 29.12 7.52 3.59
CA LEU A 92 29.64 7.47 4.96
C LEU A 92 28.58 6.90 5.92
N PHE A 93 27.33 7.33 5.78
CA PHE A 93 26.21 6.77 6.54
C PHE A 93 26.09 5.25 6.34
N VAL A 94 26.18 4.78 5.09
CA VAL A 94 26.11 3.36 4.77
C VAL A 94 27.23 2.57 5.46
N ASP A 95 28.47 3.08 5.46
CA ASP A 95 29.61 2.44 6.12
C ASP A 95 29.35 2.17 7.61
N TYR A 96 28.67 3.09 8.31
CA TYR A 96 28.29 2.84 9.71
C TYR A 96 27.12 1.87 9.85
N VAL A 97 26.07 2.02 9.03
CA VAL A 97 24.87 1.18 9.11
C VAL A 97 25.20 -0.30 8.93
N ILE A 98 26.11 -0.63 8.01
CA ILE A 98 26.44 -2.03 7.73
C ILE A 98 27.17 -2.72 8.89
N GLU A 99 27.76 -1.96 9.81
CA GLU A 99 28.43 -2.49 11.00
C GLU A 99 27.50 -2.58 12.22
N MET A 100 26.31 -1.98 12.15
CA MET A 100 25.36 -1.96 13.25
C MET A 100 24.48 -3.21 13.32
N GLN A 101 24.01 -3.50 14.54
CA GLN A 101 22.90 -4.44 14.74
C GLN A 101 21.57 -3.72 14.53
N LEU A 102 20.86 -4.12 13.49
CA LEU A 102 19.63 -3.48 13.04
C LEU A 102 18.40 -4.23 13.54
N SER A 103 17.36 -3.46 13.85
CA SER A 103 16.00 -3.93 14.12
C SER A 103 15.19 -3.97 12.82
N LEU A 104 14.02 -4.61 12.85
CA LEU A 104 13.10 -4.62 11.70
C LEU A 104 12.66 -3.20 11.30
N GLY A 105 12.54 -2.28 12.25
CA GLY A 105 12.23 -0.87 11.96
C GLY A 105 13.35 -0.16 11.21
N ASP A 106 14.62 -0.42 11.56
CA ASP A 106 15.73 0.15 10.79
C ASP A 106 15.77 -0.45 9.38
N LEU A 107 15.53 -1.76 9.24
CA LEU A 107 15.49 -2.43 7.93
C LEU A 107 14.37 -1.87 7.04
N HIS A 108 13.22 -1.51 7.61
CA HIS A 108 12.16 -0.82 6.86
C HIS A 108 12.68 0.49 6.25
N HIS A 109 13.31 1.37 7.04
CA HIS A 109 13.85 2.62 6.51
C HIS A 109 14.95 2.40 5.46
N LEU A 110 15.80 1.39 5.63
CA LEU A 110 16.79 1.03 4.62
C LEU A 110 16.16 0.48 3.33
N THR A 111 15.00 -0.19 3.45
CA THR A 111 14.23 -0.65 2.29
C THR A 111 13.78 0.54 1.46
N GLU A 112 13.20 1.57 2.08
CA GLU A 112 12.76 2.79 1.39
C GLU A 112 13.90 3.49 0.62
N ILE A 113 15.11 3.54 1.20
CA ILE A 113 16.29 4.09 0.52
C ILE A 113 16.64 3.27 -0.71
N VAL A 114 16.66 1.95 -0.58
CA VAL A 114 17.06 1.03 -1.65
C VAL A 114 16.03 1.04 -2.78
N THR A 115 14.74 0.91 -2.47
CA THR A 115 13.65 0.89 -3.47
C THR A 115 13.60 2.21 -4.24
N SER A 116 13.63 3.34 -3.53
CA SER A 116 13.64 4.68 -4.14
C SER A 116 14.82 4.90 -5.11
N PHE A 117 15.99 4.34 -4.80
CA PHE A 117 17.15 4.43 -5.68
C PHE A 117 16.93 3.67 -6.99
N PHE A 118 16.42 2.43 -6.90
CA PHE A 118 16.21 1.59 -8.08
C PHE A 118 15.02 2.05 -8.93
N ASP A 119 14.00 2.66 -8.33
CA ASP A 119 12.94 3.34 -9.09
C ASP A 119 13.51 4.49 -9.94
N GLY A 120 14.62 5.10 -9.50
CA GLY A 120 15.35 6.14 -10.24
C GLY A 120 16.36 5.64 -11.26
N GLU A 121 16.75 4.36 -11.22
CA GLU A 121 17.49 3.73 -12.31
C GLU A 121 16.52 3.41 -13.47
N THR A 122 16.23 4.41 -14.31
CA THR A 122 15.50 4.19 -15.56
C THR A 122 16.40 3.54 -16.62
N ASP A 123 15.80 2.99 -17.69
CA ASP A 123 16.54 2.43 -18.85
C ASP A 123 17.36 3.49 -19.62
N ASP A 124 17.12 4.77 -19.36
CA ASP A 124 17.87 5.92 -19.89
C ASP A 124 19.03 6.30 -18.95
N GLU A 125 19.91 7.23 -19.36
CA GLU A 125 20.94 7.79 -18.46
C GLU A 125 20.25 8.57 -17.32
N GLY A 126 19.88 7.89 -16.23
CA GLY A 126 19.36 8.49 -15.01
C GLY A 126 20.30 9.54 -14.40
N PRO A 127 19.88 10.25 -13.35
CA PRO A 127 20.67 11.34 -12.77
C PRO A 127 22.13 10.94 -12.48
N ALA A 128 23.09 11.78 -12.89
CA ALA A 128 24.51 11.45 -12.85
C ALA A 128 25.03 11.03 -11.45
N HIS A 129 24.40 11.53 -10.39
CA HIS A 129 24.76 11.19 -9.02
C HIS A 129 24.42 9.73 -8.65
N LEU A 130 23.44 9.09 -9.30
CA LEU A 130 23.07 7.70 -9.00
C LEU A 130 24.22 6.74 -9.26
N GLY A 131 24.99 6.94 -10.34
CA GLY A 131 26.16 6.12 -10.65
C GLY A 131 27.23 6.11 -9.55
N VAL A 132 27.37 7.23 -8.82
CA VAL A 132 28.31 7.35 -7.70
C VAL A 132 27.80 6.64 -6.44
N LEU A 133 26.48 6.63 -6.23
CA LEU A 133 25.86 6.06 -5.03
C LEU A 133 25.60 4.55 -5.15
N LYS A 134 25.57 4.01 -6.37
CA LYS A 134 25.31 2.59 -6.67
C LYS A 134 26.09 1.60 -5.78
N PRO A 135 27.40 1.75 -5.51
CA PRO A 135 28.13 0.83 -4.63
C PRO A 135 27.62 0.83 -3.17
N SER A 136 27.21 1.99 -2.68
CA SER A 136 26.65 2.15 -1.32
C SER A 136 25.27 1.50 -1.23
N ILE A 137 24.43 1.71 -2.24
CA ILE A 137 23.10 1.08 -2.32
C ILE A 137 23.23 -0.45 -2.44
N GLN A 138 24.18 -0.95 -3.24
CA GLN A 138 24.47 -2.38 -3.30
C GLN A 138 24.92 -2.95 -1.95
N SER A 139 25.66 -2.17 -1.15
CA SER A 139 26.07 -2.58 0.20
C SER A 139 24.88 -2.69 1.15
N LEU A 140 23.91 -1.75 1.06
CA LEU A 140 22.64 -1.85 1.77
C LEU A 140 21.82 -3.05 1.30
N THR A 141 21.70 -3.30 0.00
CA THR A 141 21.02 -4.49 -0.53
C THR A 141 21.66 -5.79 -0.01
N ASN A 142 22.99 -5.85 0.03
CA ASN A 142 23.71 -7.02 0.54
C ASN A 142 23.51 -7.25 2.04
N LEU A 143 23.11 -6.23 2.80
CA LEU A 143 22.79 -6.37 4.21
C LEU A 143 21.60 -7.32 4.42
N PHE A 144 20.57 -7.24 3.56
CA PHE A 144 19.41 -8.14 3.62
C PHE A 144 19.76 -9.61 3.33
N ASN A 145 20.89 -9.87 2.66
CA ASN A 145 21.37 -11.24 2.44
C ASN A 145 22.01 -11.88 3.68
N ARG A 146 22.17 -11.16 4.79
CA ARG A 146 22.67 -11.73 6.05
C ARG A 146 21.61 -12.62 6.69
N ASP A 147 22.02 -13.82 7.11
CA ASP A 147 21.13 -14.85 7.66
C ASP A 147 20.31 -14.37 8.86
N GLU A 148 20.89 -13.53 9.72
CA GLU A 148 20.22 -12.96 10.89
C GLU A 148 19.01 -12.10 10.54
N TYR A 149 19.11 -11.24 9.53
CA TYR A 149 18.04 -10.35 9.11
C TYR A 149 16.98 -11.07 8.29
N LYS A 150 17.42 -11.96 7.38
CA LYS A 150 16.52 -12.85 6.67
C LYS A 150 15.69 -13.70 7.64
N SER A 151 16.33 -14.30 8.64
CA SER A 151 15.65 -15.10 9.66
C SER A 151 14.69 -14.27 10.53
N ALA A 152 15.07 -13.05 10.90
CA ALA A 152 14.21 -12.15 11.66
C ALA A 152 12.93 -11.78 10.89
N ILE A 153 13.05 -11.46 9.60
CA ILE A 153 11.91 -11.13 8.73
C ILE A 153 10.95 -12.33 8.63
N TYR A 154 11.44 -13.53 8.29
CA TYR A 154 10.56 -14.70 8.21
C TYR A 154 9.94 -15.10 9.54
N SER A 155 10.68 -14.95 10.65
CA SER A 155 10.12 -15.22 11.98
C SER A 155 8.96 -14.28 12.28
N ALA A 156 9.13 -12.98 11.99
CA ALA A 156 8.07 -11.99 12.20
C ALA A 156 6.87 -12.21 11.25
N LEU A 157 7.10 -12.62 10.00
CA LEU A 157 6.02 -12.98 9.06
C LEU A 157 5.23 -14.20 9.54
N ALA A 158 5.90 -15.22 10.08
CA ALA A 158 5.26 -16.43 10.59
C ALA A 158 4.42 -16.19 11.85
N GLU A 159 4.73 -15.16 12.64
CA GLU A 159 3.93 -14.78 13.81
C GLU A 159 2.57 -14.17 13.41
N HIS A 160 2.43 -13.68 12.17
CA HIS A 160 1.23 -13.04 11.60
C HIS A 160 0.69 -11.83 12.40
N SER A 161 1.30 -11.49 13.53
CA SER A 161 0.81 -10.49 14.49
C SER A 161 1.63 -9.21 14.49
N TYR A 162 2.75 -9.18 13.76
CA TYR A 162 3.58 -8.00 13.62
C TYR A 162 2.76 -6.81 13.10
N LYS A 163 2.98 -5.64 13.72
CA LYS A 163 2.14 -4.44 13.51
C LYS A 163 2.21 -3.97 12.06
N ASP A 164 3.40 -3.99 11.49
CA ASP A 164 3.71 -3.46 10.17
C ASP A 164 4.03 -4.63 9.21
N VAL A 165 3.06 -5.56 9.11
CA VAL A 165 3.22 -6.79 8.32
C VAL A 165 3.37 -6.50 6.83
N ASP A 166 2.73 -5.45 6.32
CA ASP A 166 2.82 -5.00 4.93
C ASP A 166 4.28 -4.68 4.57
N ASP A 167 5.01 -3.98 5.45
CA ASP A 167 6.43 -3.64 5.25
C ASP A 167 7.31 -4.91 5.21
N LEU A 168 7.03 -5.89 6.08
CA LEU A 168 7.75 -7.16 6.07
C LEU A 168 7.49 -7.97 4.80
N ILE A 169 6.27 -7.93 4.27
CA ILE A 169 5.92 -8.58 3.01
C ILE A 169 6.65 -7.88 1.86
N GLY A 170 6.63 -6.54 1.82
CA GLY A 170 7.38 -5.75 0.84
C GLY A 170 8.87 -6.05 0.86
N MET A 171 9.48 -6.12 2.05
CA MET A 171 10.88 -6.54 2.22
C MET A 171 11.13 -7.95 1.67
N ALA A 172 10.30 -8.92 2.04
CA ALA A 172 10.49 -10.30 1.62
C ALA A 172 10.31 -10.47 0.10
N HIS A 173 9.34 -9.77 -0.48
CA HIS A 173 9.14 -9.73 -1.92
C HIS A 173 10.35 -9.12 -2.64
N TRP A 174 10.76 -7.92 -2.24
CA TRP A 174 11.79 -7.17 -2.96
C TRP A 174 13.17 -7.83 -2.85
N PHE A 175 13.57 -8.26 -1.65
CA PHE A 175 14.92 -8.79 -1.42
C PHE A 175 15.05 -10.30 -1.65
N TYR A 176 13.98 -11.07 -1.48
CA TYR A 176 14.04 -12.54 -1.55
C TYR A 176 13.18 -13.13 -2.68
N GLY A 177 12.42 -12.31 -3.41
CA GLY A 177 11.55 -12.77 -4.50
C GLY A 177 10.36 -13.59 -4.03
N GLU A 178 9.93 -13.38 -2.78
CA GLU A 178 8.74 -14.05 -2.25
C GLU A 178 7.48 -13.58 -2.98
N ASP A 179 6.51 -14.47 -3.10
CA ASP A 179 5.22 -14.16 -3.71
C ASP A 179 4.36 -13.34 -2.72
N GLU A 180 4.10 -12.07 -3.04
CA GLU A 180 3.28 -11.18 -2.21
C GLU A 180 1.90 -11.77 -1.92
N PHE A 181 1.24 -12.38 -2.92
CA PHE A 181 -0.07 -12.97 -2.73
C PHE A 181 -0.02 -14.08 -1.69
N GLU A 182 0.99 -14.96 -1.73
CA GLU A 182 1.07 -16.05 -0.75
C GLU A 182 1.25 -15.52 0.68
N LEU A 183 2.07 -14.49 0.86
CA LEU A 183 2.32 -13.89 2.17
C LEU A 183 1.09 -13.13 2.69
N PHE A 184 0.47 -12.28 1.86
CA PHE A 184 -0.75 -11.55 2.23
C PHE A 184 -1.93 -12.50 2.45
N PHE A 185 -2.08 -13.53 1.62
CA PHE A 185 -3.17 -14.50 1.76
C PHE A 185 -3.02 -15.34 3.02
N SER A 186 -1.79 -15.75 3.38
CA SER A 186 -1.50 -16.40 4.65
C SER A 186 -1.86 -15.51 5.86
N CYS A 187 -1.53 -14.22 5.78
CA CYS A 187 -1.93 -13.23 6.78
C CYS A 187 -3.46 -13.08 6.84
N ALA A 188 -4.13 -12.99 5.68
CA ALA A 188 -5.59 -12.85 5.60
C ALA A 188 -6.33 -14.03 6.22
N GLN A 189 -5.79 -15.24 6.13
CA GLN A 189 -6.37 -16.43 6.76
C GLN A 189 -6.39 -16.37 8.29
N HIS A 190 -5.49 -15.61 8.91
CA HIS A 190 -5.40 -15.45 10.36
C HIS A 190 -6.00 -14.12 10.84
N TYR A 191 -5.76 -13.03 10.12
CA TYR A 191 -6.16 -11.66 10.45
C TYR A 191 -6.76 -10.93 9.23
N PRO A 192 -7.99 -11.29 8.78
CA PRO A 192 -8.58 -10.77 7.55
C PRO A 192 -8.64 -9.24 7.48
N LEU A 193 -9.04 -8.58 8.57
CA LEU A 193 -9.20 -7.12 8.60
C LEU A 193 -7.90 -6.37 8.35
N ARG A 194 -6.78 -6.93 8.82
CA ARG A 194 -5.44 -6.36 8.64
C ARG A 194 -4.98 -6.57 7.21
N ALA A 195 -4.93 -7.82 6.73
CA ALA A 195 -4.46 -8.10 5.36
C ALA A 195 -5.32 -7.44 4.26
N LEU A 196 -6.59 -7.13 4.56
CA LEU A 196 -7.51 -6.45 3.64
C LEU A 196 -7.60 -4.93 3.89
N SER A 197 -6.77 -4.34 4.77
CA SER A 197 -6.66 -2.89 4.86
C SER A 197 -6.07 -2.33 3.57
N ASN A 198 -4.98 -2.91 3.11
CA ASN A 198 -4.35 -2.61 1.83
C ASN A 198 -4.55 -3.79 0.88
N SER A 199 -5.49 -3.68 -0.06
CA SER A 199 -5.91 -4.79 -0.92
C SER A 199 -5.31 -4.73 -2.34
N TYR A 200 -4.21 -4.00 -2.55
CA TYR A 200 -3.54 -3.91 -3.86
C TYR A 200 -3.07 -5.29 -4.36
N TRP A 201 -2.69 -6.19 -3.46
CA TRP A 201 -2.24 -7.55 -3.76
C TRP A 201 -3.34 -8.44 -4.35
N LEU A 202 -4.59 -7.97 -4.47
CA LEU A 202 -5.67 -8.65 -5.18
C LEU A 202 -5.76 -8.27 -6.67
N ILE A 203 -4.89 -7.39 -7.13
CA ILE A 203 -4.77 -6.97 -8.53
C ILE A 203 -3.86 -7.96 -9.28
N ASP A 204 -4.15 -8.20 -10.56
CA ASP A 204 -3.34 -9.02 -11.47
C ASP A 204 -3.02 -10.45 -11.00
N LEU A 205 -3.88 -11.03 -10.16
CA LEU A 205 -3.79 -12.42 -9.75
C LEU A 205 -3.88 -13.38 -10.93
N ASN A 206 -3.09 -14.46 -10.86
CA ASN A 206 -3.29 -15.58 -11.77
C ASN A 206 -4.59 -16.34 -11.42
N GLU A 207 -5.04 -17.21 -12.33
CA GLU A 207 -6.32 -17.93 -12.18
C GLU A 207 -6.37 -18.80 -10.92
N GLU A 208 -5.26 -19.44 -10.54
CA GLU A 208 -5.19 -20.28 -9.35
C GLU A 208 -5.31 -19.46 -8.06
N GLN A 209 -4.54 -18.37 -7.96
CA GLN A 209 -4.55 -17.46 -6.82
C GLN A 209 -5.95 -16.84 -6.63
N CYS A 210 -6.54 -16.36 -7.73
CA CYS A 210 -7.90 -15.82 -7.74
C CYS A 210 -8.92 -16.86 -7.24
N GLN A 211 -8.88 -18.09 -7.76
CA GLN A 211 -9.79 -19.14 -7.34
C GLN A 211 -9.61 -19.51 -5.86
N ARG A 212 -8.37 -19.57 -5.37
CA ARG A 212 -8.06 -19.81 -3.95
C ARG A 212 -8.64 -18.72 -3.06
N PHE A 213 -8.47 -17.46 -3.43
CA PHE A 213 -9.00 -16.31 -2.69
C PHE A 213 -10.52 -16.32 -2.67
N ILE A 214 -11.18 -16.46 -3.83
CA ILE A 214 -12.65 -16.53 -3.93
C ILE A 214 -13.20 -17.70 -3.11
N THR A 215 -12.58 -18.87 -3.19
CA THR A 215 -13.00 -20.05 -2.42
C THR A 215 -12.89 -19.80 -0.92
N TRP A 216 -11.85 -19.10 -0.47
CA TRP A 216 -11.69 -18.69 0.92
C TRP A 216 -12.74 -17.65 1.34
N ALA A 217 -12.95 -16.60 0.55
CA ALA A 217 -13.93 -15.55 0.80
C ALA A 217 -15.35 -16.11 0.95
N ARG A 218 -15.73 -17.07 0.09
CA ARG A 218 -17.04 -17.75 0.13
C ARG A 218 -17.31 -18.48 1.45
N ARG A 219 -16.29 -18.90 2.20
CA ARG A 219 -16.47 -19.59 3.50
C ARG A 219 -17.10 -18.71 4.57
N PHE A 220 -17.02 -17.39 4.40
CA PHE A 220 -17.62 -16.41 5.30
C PHE A 220 -19.06 -16.07 4.91
N MET A 221 -19.54 -16.53 3.75
CA MET A 221 -20.84 -16.13 3.23
C MET A 221 -21.90 -17.22 3.43
N LEU A 222 -23.13 -16.80 3.75
CA LEU A 222 -24.26 -17.70 4.00
C LEU A 222 -24.82 -18.28 2.69
N SER A 223 -24.60 -19.57 2.46
CA SER A 223 -25.04 -20.27 1.24
C SER A 223 -26.57 -20.30 1.07
N GLU A 224 -27.34 -20.29 2.16
CA GLU A 224 -28.81 -20.38 2.15
C GLU A 224 -29.48 -19.15 1.52
N ARG A 225 -28.71 -18.10 1.23
CA ARG A 225 -29.17 -16.88 0.57
C ARG A 225 -29.18 -16.97 -0.95
N LEU A 226 -28.33 -17.81 -1.54
CA LEU A 226 -28.15 -17.87 -3.00
C LEU A 226 -29.42 -18.30 -3.76
N ASP A 227 -30.31 -19.04 -3.08
CA ASP A 227 -31.57 -19.54 -3.66
C ASP A 227 -32.81 -18.75 -3.22
N LYS A 228 -32.65 -17.70 -2.40
CA LYS A 228 -33.76 -16.90 -1.88
C LYS A 228 -33.91 -15.60 -2.65
N ALA A 229 -35.13 -15.05 -2.64
CA ALA A 229 -35.34 -13.69 -3.13
C ALA A 229 -34.57 -12.70 -2.27
N LEU A 230 -33.96 -11.70 -2.91
CA LEU A 230 -33.18 -10.65 -2.25
C LEU A 230 -34.03 -9.87 -1.24
N SER A 231 -33.41 -9.59 -0.10
CA SER A 231 -33.96 -8.74 0.96
C SER A 231 -32.82 -8.01 1.66
N ARG A 232 -32.83 -6.67 1.66
CA ARG A 232 -31.83 -5.79 2.30
C ARG A 232 -31.96 -5.79 3.83
N THR A 233 -31.61 -6.90 4.45
CA THR A 233 -31.82 -7.14 5.90
C THR A 233 -30.60 -7.77 6.58
N GLN A 234 -29.56 -8.08 5.81
CA GLN A 234 -28.39 -8.78 6.32
C GLN A 234 -27.41 -7.79 6.93
N ALA A 235 -27.33 -7.81 8.25
CA ALA A 235 -26.21 -7.24 8.96
C ALA A 235 -25.02 -8.21 8.87
N TYR A 236 -23.93 -7.77 8.25
CA TYR A 236 -22.68 -8.52 8.20
C TYR A 236 -21.80 -8.17 9.39
N THR A 237 -20.98 -9.13 9.83
CA THR A 237 -19.85 -8.83 10.72
C THR A 237 -18.83 -7.97 9.99
N GLU A 238 -17.97 -7.26 10.74
CA GLU A 238 -16.92 -6.42 10.16
C GLU A 238 -16.00 -7.19 9.19
N VAL A 239 -15.71 -8.46 9.50
CA VAL A 239 -14.90 -9.35 8.65
C VAL A 239 -15.63 -9.69 7.35
N GLU A 240 -16.89 -10.11 7.44
CA GLU A 240 -17.71 -10.44 6.26
C GLU A 240 -17.89 -9.22 5.36
N GLU A 241 -18.17 -8.06 5.95
CA GLU A 241 -18.32 -6.79 5.23
C GLU A 241 -17.02 -6.39 4.54
N ARG A 242 -15.87 -6.50 5.23
CA ARG A 242 -14.56 -6.20 4.63
C ARG A 242 -14.24 -7.13 3.46
N ILE A 243 -14.54 -8.43 3.58
CA ILE A 243 -14.32 -9.40 2.51
C ILE A 243 -15.22 -9.08 1.31
N LEU A 244 -16.51 -8.83 1.54
CA LEU A 244 -17.44 -8.43 0.48
C LEU A 244 -16.97 -7.15 -0.21
N ASP A 245 -16.63 -6.11 0.56
CA ASP A 245 -16.13 -4.84 0.05
C ASP A 245 -14.94 -5.06 -0.89
N ARG A 246 -13.92 -5.80 -0.44
CA ARG A 246 -12.71 -6.02 -1.24
C ARG A 246 -12.97 -6.87 -2.48
N VAL A 247 -13.84 -7.88 -2.42
CA VAL A 247 -14.20 -8.68 -3.59
C VAL A 247 -14.96 -7.85 -4.63
N ILE A 248 -15.92 -7.04 -4.19
CA ILE A 248 -16.73 -6.19 -5.08
C ILE A 248 -15.88 -5.06 -5.66
N PHE A 249 -15.01 -4.44 -4.85
CA PHE A 249 -14.13 -3.36 -5.30
C PHE A 249 -13.14 -3.85 -6.37
N HIS A 250 -12.61 -5.06 -6.22
CA HIS A 250 -11.68 -5.68 -7.18
C HIS A 250 -12.38 -6.63 -8.15
N GLU A 251 -13.63 -6.34 -8.50
CA GLU A 251 -14.44 -7.25 -9.32
C GLU A 251 -13.80 -7.61 -10.68
N GLU A 252 -13.08 -6.69 -11.30
CA GLU A 252 -12.40 -6.92 -12.59
C GLU A 252 -11.29 -7.97 -12.44
N SER A 253 -10.58 -7.97 -11.31
CA SER A 253 -9.48 -8.88 -11.00
C SER A 253 -9.99 -10.22 -10.46
N LEU A 254 -11.07 -10.22 -9.69
CA LEU A 254 -11.52 -11.38 -8.92
C LEU A 254 -12.74 -12.10 -9.52
N LEU A 255 -13.74 -11.38 -10.00
CA LEU A 255 -15.02 -11.94 -10.43
C LEU A 255 -15.02 -12.26 -11.93
N LYS A 256 -14.10 -13.14 -12.33
CA LYS A 256 -13.86 -13.51 -13.74
C LYS A 256 -14.99 -14.32 -14.38
N ASN A 257 -15.73 -15.11 -13.60
CA ASN A 257 -16.86 -15.89 -14.10
C ASN A 257 -18.21 -15.34 -13.61
N GLN A 258 -19.26 -15.65 -14.37
CA GLN A 258 -20.62 -15.16 -14.09
C GLN A 258 -21.22 -15.73 -12.80
N HIS A 259 -20.76 -16.91 -12.36
CA HIS A 259 -21.29 -17.56 -11.16
C HIS A 259 -20.83 -16.83 -9.88
N ASP A 260 -19.53 -16.57 -9.76
CA ASP A 260 -18.98 -15.77 -8.65
C ASP A 260 -19.59 -14.38 -8.63
N ARG A 261 -19.70 -13.72 -9.79
CA ARG A 261 -20.34 -12.42 -9.90
C ARG A 261 -21.80 -12.42 -9.44
N ARG A 262 -22.57 -13.44 -9.81
CA ARG A 262 -23.95 -13.62 -9.35
C ARG A 262 -24.03 -13.86 -7.85
N ASP A 263 -23.13 -14.64 -7.28
CA ASP A 263 -23.16 -14.98 -5.86
C ASP A 263 -22.75 -13.78 -4.99
N PHE A 264 -21.68 -13.07 -5.35
CA PHE A 264 -21.24 -11.87 -4.64
C PHE A 264 -22.22 -10.70 -4.80
N SER A 265 -22.87 -10.53 -5.96
CA SER A 265 -23.98 -9.58 -6.08
C SER A 265 -25.16 -9.98 -5.19
N THR A 266 -25.48 -11.27 -5.06
CA THR A 266 -26.55 -11.74 -4.18
C THR A 266 -26.28 -11.41 -2.72
N TRP A 267 -25.09 -11.74 -2.22
CA TRP A 267 -24.71 -11.45 -0.83
C TRP A 267 -24.67 -9.95 -0.57
N GLY A 268 -23.98 -9.20 -1.41
CA GLY A 268 -23.83 -7.77 -1.19
C GLY A 268 -25.15 -6.98 -1.33
N MET A 269 -26.05 -7.37 -2.25
CA MET A 269 -27.39 -6.77 -2.36
C MET A 269 -28.36 -7.17 -1.23
N CYS A 270 -28.04 -8.20 -0.44
CA CYS A 270 -28.80 -8.53 0.78
C CYS A 270 -28.38 -7.67 1.98
N SER A 271 -27.27 -6.93 1.88
CA SER A 271 -26.75 -6.08 2.96
C SER A 271 -27.80 -5.05 3.41
N ASP A 272 -27.81 -4.74 4.71
CA ASP A 272 -28.52 -3.57 5.23
C ASP A 272 -27.72 -2.26 5.05
N ASN A 273 -26.43 -2.35 4.73
CA ASN A 273 -25.60 -1.21 4.35
C ASN A 273 -25.95 -0.74 2.92
N LEU A 274 -26.41 0.51 2.81
CA LEU A 274 -26.82 1.13 1.55
C LEU A 274 -25.69 1.16 0.50
N LEU A 275 -24.47 1.54 0.90
CA LEU A 275 -23.35 1.66 -0.02
C LEU A 275 -22.91 0.29 -0.54
N MET A 276 -22.84 -0.70 0.35
CA MET A 276 -22.54 -2.08 -0.03
C MET A 276 -23.57 -2.62 -1.03
N THR A 277 -24.86 -2.42 -0.74
CA THR A 277 -25.95 -2.84 -1.62
C THR A 277 -25.83 -2.19 -3.00
N LEU A 278 -25.55 -0.88 -3.02
CA LEU A 278 -25.37 -0.10 -4.24
C LEU A 278 -24.18 -0.61 -5.07
N HIS A 279 -23.02 -0.79 -4.46
CA HIS A 279 -21.82 -1.31 -5.14
C HIS A 279 -22.05 -2.71 -5.70
N SER A 280 -22.76 -3.55 -4.95
CA SER A 280 -23.11 -4.91 -5.37
C SER A 280 -24.09 -4.94 -6.54
N ALA A 281 -24.96 -3.94 -6.64
CA ALA A 281 -25.84 -3.81 -7.80
C ALA A 281 -25.04 -3.53 -9.08
N TYR A 282 -23.88 -2.86 -9.01
CA TYR A 282 -23.02 -2.61 -10.19
C TYR A 282 -22.61 -3.88 -10.91
N LEU A 283 -22.38 -4.96 -10.15
CA LEU A 283 -22.03 -6.26 -10.69
C LEU A 283 -23.10 -6.84 -11.64
N LEU A 284 -24.36 -6.38 -11.55
CA LEU A 284 -25.44 -6.81 -12.43
C LEU A 284 -25.28 -6.30 -13.87
N ASP A 285 -24.52 -5.22 -14.09
CA ASP A 285 -24.33 -4.63 -15.42
C ASP A 285 -23.70 -5.62 -16.41
N ASP A 286 -22.82 -6.47 -15.90
CA ASP A 286 -22.12 -7.51 -16.65
C ASP A 286 -22.85 -8.86 -16.70
N LEU A 287 -23.98 -8.98 -16.01
CA LEU A 287 -24.83 -10.17 -16.04
C LEU A 287 -26.00 -9.96 -17.00
N ALA A 288 -26.29 -10.98 -17.80
CA ALA A 288 -27.55 -11.02 -18.54
C ALA A 288 -28.73 -11.02 -17.56
N VAL A 289 -29.79 -10.26 -17.85
CA VAL A 289 -30.98 -10.13 -16.97
C VAL A 289 -31.54 -11.46 -16.46
N PRO A 290 -31.61 -12.56 -17.26
CA PRO A 290 -32.08 -13.85 -16.75
C PRO A 290 -31.21 -14.48 -15.65
N LEU A 291 -29.95 -14.04 -15.52
CA LEU A 291 -29.01 -14.49 -14.50
C LEU A 291 -29.05 -13.62 -13.24
N TRP A 292 -29.79 -12.52 -13.25
CA TRP A 292 -29.90 -11.64 -12.09
C TRP A 292 -30.52 -12.39 -10.90
N PRO A 293 -30.06 -12.12 -9.67
CA PRO A 293 -30.69 -12.67 -8.47
C PRO A 293 -32.18 -12.34 -8.40
N VAL A 294 -32.98 -13.27 -7.90
CA VAL A 294 -34.43 -13.07 -7.78
C VAL A 294 -34.67 -11.92 -6.80
N GLY A 295 -35.45 -10.91 -7.20
CA GLY A 295 -35.73 -9.74 -6.36
C GLY A 295 -34.83 -8.52 -6.64
N SER A 296 -33.83 -8.62 -7.52
CA SER A 296 -32.96 -7.48 -7.87
C SER A 296 -33.74 -6.24 -8.30
N LYS A 297 -34.84 -6.40 -9.05
CA LYS A 297 -35.69 -5.28 -9.48
C LYS A 297 -36.24 -4.47 -8.30
N ALA A 298 -36.72 -5.14 -7.25
CA ALA A 298 -37.26 -4.47 -6.08
C ALA A 298 -36.16 -3.70 -5.33
N VAL A 299 -35.00 -4.34 -5.13
CA VAL A 299 -33.83 -3.71 -4.52
C VAL A 299 -33.36 -2.47 -5.28
N ILE A 300 -33.30 -2.52 -6.62
CA ILE A 300 -32.90 -1.37 -7.46
C ILE A 300 -33.90 -0.22 -7.32
N ILE A 301 -35.20 -0.51 -7.23
CA ILE A 301 -36.24 0.51 -7.01
C ILE A 301 -36.05 1.19 -5.65
N ASP A 302 -35.79 0.42 -4.60
CA ASP A 302 -35.55 0.94 -3.25
C ASP A 302 -34.26 1.81 -3.23
N LEU A 303 -33.18 1.34 -3.85
CA LEU A 303 -31.94 2.10 -4.00
C LEU A 303 -32.16 3.43 -4.72
N LEU A 304 -32.96 3.45 -5.79
CA LEU A 304 -33.24 4.67 -6.55
C LEU A 304 -33.98 5.72 -5.70
N ALA A 305 -34.77 5.29 -4.71
CA ALA A 305 -35.47 6.18 -3.79
C ALA A 305 -34.58 6.68 -2.63
N GLU A 306 -33.61 5.88 -2.19
CA GLU A 306 -32.79 6.16 -1.01
C GLU A 306 -31.45 6.85 -1.33
N VAL A 307 -30.83 6.53 -2.47
CA VAL A 307 -29.47 7.02 -2.80
C VAL A 307 -29.52 8.48 -3.26
N GLU A 308 -28.75 9.32 -2.58
CA GLU A 308 -28.50 10.69 -3.03
C GLU A 308 -27.67 10.70 -4.34
N PRO A 309 -27.99 11.59 -5.30
CA PRO A 309 -27.25 11.67 -6.55
C PRO A 309 -25.79 12.07 -6.31
N HIS A 310 -24.87 11.19 -6.69
CA HIS A 310 -23.44 11.45 -6.68
C HIS A 310 -22.79 10.92 -7.96
N TRP A 311 -21.63 11.48 -8.29
CA TRP A 311 -20.85 11.05 -9.44
C TRP A 311 -20.07 9.79 -9.12
N MET A 312 -19.98 8.90 -10.09
CA MET A 312 -19.23 7.66 -9.98
C MET A 312 -18.52 7.39 -11.28
N SER A 313 -17.35 6.78 -11.20
CA SER A 313 -16.64 6.25 -12.35
C SER A 313 -17.12 4.83 -12.63
N VAL A 314 -17.58 4.58 -13.85
CA VAL A 314 -17.95 3.24 -14.34
C VAL A 314 -17.02 2.92 -15.50
N ARG A 315 -16.38 1.75 -15.48
CA ARG A 315 -15.55 1.30 -16.59
C ARG A 315 -16.44 0.57 -17.59
N LYS A 316 -16.40 0.99 -18.85
CA LYS A 316 -17.12 0.34 -19.94
C LYS A 316 -16.35 -0.86 -20.48
N LYS A 317 -17.05 -1.73 -21.20
CA LYS A 317 -16.50 -2.90 -21.90
C LYS A 317 -15.42 -2.57 -22.94
N ASP A 318 -15.36 -1.31 -23.39
CA ASP A 318 -14.29 -0.82 -24.28
C ASP A 318 -13.04 -0.34 -23.50
N GLY A 319 -13.02 -0.54 -22.18
CA GLY A 319 -11.93 -0.17 -21.28
C GLY A 319 -11.93 1.29 -20.83
N LYS A 320 -12.83 2.14 -21.37
CA LYS A 320 -12.91 3.56 -21.02
C LYS A 320 -13.71 3.78 -19.75
N THR A 321 -13.23 4.71 -18.92
CA THR A 321 -13.97 5.19 -17.76
C THR A 321 -14.96 6.27 -18.17
N GLU A 322 -16.22 6.10 -17.83
CA GLU A 322 -17.27 7.12 -17.93
C GLU A 322 -17.68 7.57 -16.53
N TYR A 323 -18.04 8.84 -16.40
CA TYR A 323 -18.62 9.37 -15.17
C TYR A 323 -20.13 9.44 -15.31
N VAL A 324 -20.83 8.68 -14.49
CA VAL A 324 -22.30 8.61 -14.48
C VAL A 324 -22.80 8.94 -13.07
N LYS A 325 -23.98 9.57 -12.98
CA LYS A 325 -24.65 9.76 -11.69
C LYS A 325 -25.28 8.45 -11.24
N SER A 326 -25.13 8.12 -9.96
CA SER A 326 -25.68 6.92 -9.34
C SER A 326 -27.16 6.63 -9.69
N GLN A 327 -28.01 7.65 -9.61
CA GLN A 327 -29.44 7.52 -9.96
C GLN A 327 -29.70 7.28 -11.46
N ASP A 328 -28.92 7.90 -12.34
CA ASP A 328 -29.11 7.72 -13.79
C ASP A 328 -28.72 6.30 -14.21
N TRP A 329 -27.64 5.79 -13.63
CA TRP A 329 -27.22 4.40 -13.82
C TRP A 329 -28.27 3.41 -13.27
N LEU A 330 -28.81 3.64 -12.06
CA LEU A 330 -29.86 2.78 -11.49
C LEU A 330 -31.12 2.75 -12.37
N ARG A 331 -31.50 3.89 -12.97
CA ARG A 331 -32.61 3.97 -13.94
C ARG A 331 -32.31 3.18 -15.21
N GLU A 332 -31.07 3.26 -15.72
CA GLU A 332 -30.65 2.49 -16.88
C GLU A 332 -30.75 0.98 -16.63
N LEU A 333 -30.21 0.50 -15.49
CA LEU A 333 -30.35 -0.90 -15.08
C LEU A 333 -31.81 -1.32 -15.01
N LEU A 334 -32.66 -0.52 -14.38
CA LEU A 334 -34.08 -0.84 -14.24
C LEU A 334 -34.78 -0.95 -15.61
N GLY A 335 -34.37 -0.13 -16.56
CA GLY A 335 -34.85 -0.15 -17.94
C GLY A 335 -34.52 -1.44 -18.72
N ARG A 336 -33.56 -2.25 -18.26
CA ARG A 336 -33.22 -3.55 -18.87
C ARG A 336 -34.21 -4.66 -18.48
N VAL A 337 -35.00 -4.45 -17.43
CA VAL A 337 -35.96 -5.43 -16.86
C VAL A 337 -37.42 -5.01 -17.08
N THR A 338 -37.64 -4.02 -17.95
CA THR A 338 -38.94 -3.56 -18.45
C THR A 338 -39.04 -3.88 -19.92
#